data_AF-V9MA52-F1
#
_entry.id   AF-V9MA52-F1
#
_cell.length_a   1.000
_cell.length_b   1.000
_cell.length_c   1.000
_cell.angle_alpha   90.00
_cell.angle_beta   90.00
_cell.angle_gamma   90.00
#
_symmetry.space_group_name_H-M   'P 1'
#
loop_
_entity.id
_entity.type
_entity.pdbx_description
1 polymer ?
#
loop_
_entity_poly.entity_id
_entity_poly.type
_entity_poly.pdbx_seq_one_letter_code
_entity_poly.pdbx_strand_id
1 'polypeptide(L)'
;PGSGFFPYCSFTSGDTSPTVSMAELEHLAQNISKSHMETCQYLREELQQMTWQAFLQEEIENYQNKPREVMWQLCAIKITEAIQYVVEFAKRIDGFMELCQNDQIVLLKAGSLEVVFVRMCRAFDSQNNTVYFDGKYAGPDLFKSLGCDDLISSVFEFGKNLCSMHLSEDEIALFSAFVLMSA
;
A
#
# COMPACT_ATOMS: atom_id res chain seq x y z
N PRO A 1 -31.37 -6.12 38.76
CA PRO A 1 -31.15 -6.50 37.34
C PRO A 1 -31.40 -5.28 36.43
N GLY A 2 -30.39 -4.41 36.32
CA GLY A 2 -30.40 -3.26 35.41
C GLY A 2 -29.68 -3.66 34.13
N SER A 3 -30.44 -3.85 33.05
CA SER A 3 -29.89 -4.12 31.73
C SER A 3 -29.56 -2.80 31.05
N GLY A 4 -28.29 -2.38 31.15
CA GLY A 4 -27.72 -1.39 30.24
C GLY A 4 -27.49 -2.04 28.89
N PHE A 5 -28.27 -1.64 27.89
CA PHE A 5 -28.00 -1.93 26.48
C PHE A 5 -27.66 -0.61 25.79
N PHE A 6 -26.46 -0.56 25.22
CA PHE A 6 -25.98 0.53 24.37
C PHE A 6 -26.95 0.76 23.20
N PRO A 7 -27.25 2.01 22.82
CA PRO A 7 -28.03 2.27 21.61
C PRO A 7 -27.10 2.10 20.40
N TYR A 8 -27.05 0.88 19.86
CA TYR A 8 -26.67 0.71 18.46
C TYR A 8 -27.69 1.47 17.61
N CYS A 9 -27.20 2.28 16.66
CA CYS A 9 -27.98 3.05 15.71
C CYS A 9 -29.22 2.27 15.22
N SER A 10 -30.40 2.72 15.65
CA SER A 10 -31.65 2.39 15.00
C SER A 10 -31.67 3.12 13.66
N PHE A 11 -31.39 2.40 12.56
CA PHE A 11 -31.70 2.88 11.21
C PHE A 11 -33.22 3.01 11.09
N THR A 12 -33.74 4.19 11.40
CA THR A 12 -35.10 4.57 11.02
C THR A 12 -35.14 4.70 9.50
N SER A 13 -35.93 3.84 8.88
CA SER A 13 -36.25 3.87 7.46
C SER A 13 -36.81 5.24 7.09
N GLY A 14 -36.04 6.09 6.41
CA GLY A 14 -36.53 7.40 5.99
C GLY A 14 -35.50 8.43 5.54
N ASP A 15 -34.24 8.33 5.93
CA ASP A 15 -33.22 9.27 5.44
C ASP A 15 -32.69 8.77 4.09
N THR A 16 -33.18 9.40 3.02
CA THR A 16 -32.50 9.35 1.72
C THR A 16 -31.05 9.77 1.95
N SER A 17 -30.11 8.83 1.83
CA SER A 17 -28.69 9.15 1.68
C SER A 17 -28.61 10.30 0.67
N PRO A 18 -27.85 11.37 0.95
CA PRO A 18 -27.69 12.44 -0.03
C PRO A 18 -27.27 11.80 -1.35
N THR A 19 -28.07 11.99 -2.40
CA THR A 19 -27.73 11.49 -3.73
C THR A 19 -26.56 12.30 -4.23
N VAL A 20 -25.35 11.80 -3.97
CA VAL A 20 -24.12 12.31 -4.56
C VAL A 20 -24.31 12.28 -6.08
N SER A 21 -24.12 13.43 -6.71
CA SER A 21 -24.23 13.53 -8.16
C SER A 21 -23.12 12.74 -8.83
N MET A 22 -23.36 12.24 -10.05
CA MET A 22 -22.32 11.55 -10.82
C MET A 22 -21.08 12.44 -11.03
N ALA A 23 -21.28 13.75 -11.20
CA ALA A 23 -20.19 14.71 -11.34
C ALA A 23 -19.31 14.81 -10.08
N GLU A 24 -19.91 14.73 -8.89
CA GLU A 24 -19.14 14.72 -7.63
C GLU A 24 -18.33 13.41 -7.47
N LEU A 25 -18.90 12.26 -7.86
CA LEU A 25 -18.18 10.99 -7.86
C LEU A 25 -16.99 10.99 -8.84
N GLU A 26 -17.20 11.51 -10.05
CA GLU A 26 -16.14 11.65 -11.06
C GLU A 26 -15.03 12.59 -10.59
N HIS A 27 -15.39 13.72 -9.98
CA HIS A 27 -14.43 14.66 -9.43
C HIS A 27 -13.61 14.05 -8.29
N LEU A 28 -14.27 13.33 -7.36
CA LEU A 28 -13.58 12.61 -6.28
C LEU A 28 -12.60 11.57 -6.84
N ALA A 29 -13.02 10.79 -7.84
CA ALA A 29 -12.15 9.81 -8.47
C ALA A 29 -10.94 10.46 -9.13
N GLN A 30 -11.13 11.54 -9.89
CA GLN A 30 -10.04 12.28 -10.52
C GLN A 30 -9.06 12.86 -9.50
N ASN A 31 -9.56 13.40 -8.39
CA ASN A 31 -8.73 13.93 -7.30
C ASN A 31 -7.87 12.83 -6.66
N ILE A 32 -8.48 11.68 -6.37
CA ILE A 32 -7.76 10.54 -5.77
C ILE A 32 -6.72 9.99 -6.75
N SER A 33 -7.09 9.77 -8.01
CA SER A 33 -6.17 9.31 -9.06
C SER A 33 -4.99 10.25 -9.24
N LYS A 34 -5.23 11.56 -9.33
CA LYS A 34 -4.18 12.57 -9.44
C LYS A 34 -3.26 12.54 -8.22
N SER A 35 -3.84 12.51 -7.02
CA SER A 35 -3.09 12.44 -5.77
C SER A 35 -2.20 11.22 -5.70
N HIS A 36 -2.69 10.06 -6.16
CA HIS A 36 -1.91 8.83 -6.25
C HIS A 36 -0.73 8.98 -7.21
N MET A 37 -0.94 9.48 -8.43
CA MET A 37 0.15 9.67 -9.40
C MET A 37 1.24 10.60 -8.87
N GLU A 38 0.87 11.73 -8.26
CA GLU A 38 1.81 12.74 -7.75
C GLU A 38 2.51 12.34 -6.45
N THR A 39 2.11 11.21 -5.85
CA THR A 39 2.67 10.69 -4.59
C THR A 39 3.17 9.26 -4.72
N CYS A 40 3.30 8.75 -5.93
CA CYS A 40 4.05 7.52 -6.19
C CYS A 40 5.52 7.84 -6.32
N GLN A 41 6.38 7.03 -5.68
CA GLN A 41 7.84 7.22 -5.77
C GLN A 41 8.38 7.03 -7.20
N TYR A 42 7.75 6.13 -7.95
CA TYR A 42 8.13 5.79 -9.32
C TYR A 42 6.90 5.77 -10.23
N LEU A 43 7.10 6.13 -11.50
CA LEU A 43 6.11 5.93 -12.54
C LEU A 43 6.00 4.44 -12.88
N ARG A 44 4.82 4.00 -13.32
CA ARG A 44 4.57 2.59 -13.64
C ARG A 44 5.44 2.13 -14.81
N GLU A 45 5.61 2.99 -15.80
CA GLU A 45 6.39 2.72 -17.00
C GLU A 45 7.88 2.54 -16.67
N GLU A 46 8.41 3.32 -15.73
CA GLU A 46 9.79 3.20 -15.25
C GLU A 46 10.01 1.85 -14.57
N LEU A 47 9.08 1.43 -13.70
CA LEU A 47 9.16 0.14 -13.02
C LEU A 47 9.09 -1.03 -14.00
N GLN A 48 8.22 -0.95 -15.01
CA GLN A 48 8.09 -1.97 -16.05
C GLN A 48 9.35 -2.09 -16.91
N GLN A 49 10.02 -0.98 -17.19
CA GLN A 49 11.31 -0.94 -17.88
C GLN A 49 12.50 -1.41 -17.02
N MET A 50 12.30 -1.68 -15.73
CA MET A 50 13.37 -2.18 -14.87
C MET A 50 13.21 -3.66 -14.51
N THR A 51 12.17 -4.33 -15.00
CA THR A 51 11.87 -5.75 -14.67
C THR A 51 13.02 -6.71 -15.01
N TRP A 52 13.78 -6.42 -16.06
CA TRP A 52 14.97 -7.19 -16.45
C TRP A 52 16.20 -6.96 -15.56
N GLN A 53 16.19 -5.93 -14.70
CA GLN A 53 17.29 -5.63 -13.77
C GLN A 53 17.13 -6.45 -12.49
N ALA A 54 17.33 -7.77 -12.59
CA ALA A 54 17.38 -8.65 -11.44
C ALA A 54 18.74 -8.58 -10.73
N PHE A 55 18.77 -8.94 -9.44
CA PHE A 55 20.01 -9.14 -8.70
C PHE A 55 20.83 -10.31 -9.29
N LEU A 56 22.14 -10.11 -9.38
CA LEU A 56 23.08 -11.20 -9.68
C LEU A 56 23.24 -12.12 -8.47
N GLN A 57 23.64 -13.37 -8.71
CA GLN A 57 23.83 -14.37 -7.66
C GLN A 57 24.76 -13.89 -6.53
N GLU A 58 25.87 -13.25 -6.87
CA GLU A 58 26.82 -12.68 -5.89
C GLU A 58 26.17 -11.57 -5.05
N GLU A 59 25.29 -10.76 -5.64
CA GLU A 59 24.56 -9.73 -4.91
C GLU A 59 23.56 -10.36 -3.95
N ILE A 60 22.82 -11.39 -4.38
CA ILE A 60 21.89 -12.14 -3.52
C ILE A 60 22.63 -12.72 -2.31
N GLU A 61 23.79 -13.35 -2.53
CA GLU A 61 24.63 -13.89 -1.45
C GLU A 61 25.08 -12.78 -0.49
N ASN A 62 25.43 -11.59 -1.00
CA ASN A 62 25.76 -10.44 -0.15
C ASN A 62 24.59 -10.00 0.75
N TYR A 63 23.34 -10.16 0.32
CA TYR A 63 22.15 -9.90 1.15
C TYR A 63 21.87 -11.03 2.15
N GLN A 64 22.02 -12.28 1.72
CA GLN A 64 21.81 -13.46 2.58
C GLN A 64 22.87 -13.54 3.70
N ASN A 65 24.08 -13.03 3.45
CA ASN A 65 25.17 -13.00 4.43
C ASN A 65 25.09 -11.81 5.40
N LYS A 66 24.12 -10.88 5.24
CA LYS A 66 23.95 -9.78 6.20
C LYS A 66 23.51 -10.32 7.56
N PRO A 67 24.03 -9.76 8.67
CA PRO A 67 23.44 -9.99 9.99
C PRO A 67 21.94 -9.65 9.97
N ARG A 68 21.15 -10.40 10.72
CA ARG A 68 19.68 -10.30 10.74
C ARG A 68 19.22 -8.87 11.01
N GLU A 69 19.80 -8.23 12.01
CA GLU A 69 19.51 -6.85 12.41
C GLU A 69 19.83 -5.83 11.32
N VAL A 70 20.87 -6.07 10.52
CA VAL A 70 21.24 -5.20 9.39
C VAL A 70 20.21 -5.33 8.27
N MET A 71 19.74 -6.55 7.97
CA MET A 71 18.70 -6.75 6.96
C MET A 71 17.35 -6.17 7.41
N TRP A 72 16.99 -6.35 8.69
CA TRP A 72 15.79 -5.74 9.27
C TRP A 72 15.85 -4.21 9.21
N GLN A 73 16.98 -3.61 9.57
CA GLN A 73 17.17 -2.17 9.50
C GLN A 73 17.03 -1.66 8.06
N LEU A 74 17.61 -2.35 7.08
CA LEU A 74 17.48 -1.98 5.67
C LEU A 74 16.03 -2.05 5.19
N CYS A 75 15.32 -3.14 5.47
CA CYS A 75 13.91 -3.26 5.11
C CYS A 75 13.05 -2.20 5.80
N ALA A 76 13.30 -1.91 7.08
CA ALA A 76 12.61 -0.87 7.82
C ALA A 76 12.83 0.52 7.20
N ILE A 77 14.04 0.84 6.74
CA ILE A 77 14.33 2.08 6.03
C ILE A 77 13.50 2.17 4.74
N LYS A 78 13.53 1.13 3.89
CA LYS A 78 12.80 1.14 2.61
C LYS A 78 11.29 1.21 2.79
N ILE A 79 10.74 0.50 3.78
CA ILE A 79 9.32 0.57 4.13
C ILE A 79 8.97 1.97 4.64
N THR A 80 9.82 2.58 5.49
CA THR A 80 9.60 3.93 6.02
C THR A 80 9.61 4.97 4.89
N GLU A 81 10.51 4.85 3.92
CA GLU A 81 10.53 5.70 2.72
C GLU A 81 9.20 5.58 1.97
N ALA A 82 8.70 4.36 1.73
CA ALA A 82 7.40 4.15 1.07
C ALA A 82 6.22 4.72 1.87
N ILE A 83 6.24 4.60 3.20
CA ILE A 83 5.21 5.17 4.09
C ILE A 83 5.18 6.70 3.97
N GLN A 84 6.31 7.39 3.80
CA GLN A 84 6.32 8.85 3.62
C GLN A 84 5.49 9.26 2.40
N TYR A 85 5.60 8.53 1.30
CA TYR A 85 4.78 8.76 0.10
C TYR A 85 3.29 8.48 0.34
N VAL A 86 2.95 7.49 1.17
CA VAL A 86 1.56 7.23 1.59
C VAL A 86 1.02 8.34 2.48
N VAL A 87 1.84 8.93 3.35
CA VAL A 87 1.44 10.09 4.16
C VAL A 87 1.16 11.30 3.27
N GLU A 88 1.97 11.54 2.25
CA GLU A 88 1.70 12.60 1.27
C GLU A 88 0.45 12.32 0.43
N PHE A 89 0.16 11.06 0.12
CA PHE A 89 -1.10 10.66 -0.52
C PHE A 89 -2.30 10.98 0.38
N ALA A 90 -2.25 10.55 1.65
CA ALA A 90 -3.31 10.76 2.63
C ALA A 90 -3.69 12.23 2.77
N LYS A 91 -2.69 13.12 2.89
CA LYS A 91 -2.88 14.57 3.00
C LYS A 91 -3.64 15.20 1.82
N ARG A 92 -3.64 14.54 0.66
CA ARG A 92 -4.31 15.01 -0.57
C ARG A 92 -5.69 14.38 -0.79
N ILE A 93 -6.10 13.44 0.06
CA ILE A 93 -7.47 12.90 0.04
C ILE A 93 -8.40 13.95 0.66
N ASP A 94 -9.42 14.36 -0.09
CA ASP A 94 -10.44 15.30 0.39
C ASP A 94 -11.06 14.79 1.70
N GLY A 95 -11.14 15.67 2.71
CA GLY A 95 -11.63 15.34 4.05
C GLY A 95 -10.57 14.82 5.03
N PHE A 96 -9.44 14.25 4.59
CA PHE A 96 -8.44 13.70 5.52
C PHE A 96 -7.83 14.77 6.44
N MET A 97 -7.46 15.92 5.87
CA MET A 97 -6.87 17.04 6.63
C MET A 97 -7.89 17.78 7.52
N GLU A 98 -9.19 17.52 7.34
CA GLU A 98 -10.27 18.08 8.15
C GLU A 98 -10.56 17.25 9.41
N LEU A 99 -10.11 15.99 9.43
CA LEU A 99 -10.16 15.13 10.61
C LEU A 99 -9.32 15.70 11.75
N CYS A 100 -9.66 15.36 12.98
CA CYS A 100 -8.81 15.71 14.11
C CYS A 100 -7.46 14.98 14.04
N GLN A 101 -6.42 15.56 14.63
CA GLN A 101 -5.07 15.01 14.57
C GLN A 101 -5.00 13.56 15.10
N ASN A 102 -5.80 13.24 16.11
CA ASN A 102 -5.86 11.88 16.66
C ASN A 102 -6.32 10.88 15.60
N ASP A 103 -7.39 11.19 14.87
CA ASP A 103 -7.96 10.29 13.87
C ASP A 103 -7.03 10.17 12.65
N GLN A 104 -6.40 11.27 12.22
CA GLN A 104 -5.35 11.22 11.18
C GLN A 104 -4.22 10.25 11.57
N ILE A 105 -3.78 10.30 12.84
CA ILE A 105 -2.73 9.40 13.36
C ILE A 105 -3.21 7.96 13.41
N VAL A 106 -4.46 7.71 13.83
CA VAL A 106 -5.03 6.36 13.92
C VAL A 106 -5.10 5.73 12.52
N LEU A 107 -5.69 6.43 11.55
CA LEU A 107 -5.80 5.96 10.17
C LEU A 107 -4.43 5.67 9.54
N LEU A 108 -3.46 6.57 9.72
CA LEU A 108 -2.10 6.36 9.20
C LEU A 108 -1.39 5.19 9.90
N LYS A 109 -1.55 5.02 11.21
CA LYS A 109 -0.94 3.90 11.93
C LYS A 109 -1.51 2.55 11.52
N ALA A 110 -2.81 2.47 11.26
CA ALA A 110 -3.48 1.25 10.86
C ALA A 110 -3.31 0.95 9.35
N GLY A 111 -3.55 1.93 8.48
CA GLY A 111 -3.66 1.70 7.03
C GLY A 111 -2.41 1.98 6.20
N SER A 112 -1.38 2.67 6.72
CA SER A 112 -0.25 3.09 5.86
C SER A 112 0.52 1.91 5.27
N LEU A 113 0.77 0.85 6.05
CA LEU A 113 1.46 -0.33 5.57
C LEU A 113 0.58 -1.14 4.60
N GLU A 114 -0.74 -1.16 4.81
CA GLU A 114 -1.68 -1.81 3.89
C GLU A 114 -1.64 -1.14 2.51
N VAL A 115 -1.64 0.20 2.47
CA VAL A 115 -1.48 0.95 1.22
C VAL A 115 -0.11 0.70 0.57
N VAL A 116 0.97 0.57 1.36
CA VAL A 116 2.29 0.17 0.82
C VAL A 116 2.20 -1.19 0.12
N PHE A 117 1.55 -2.19 0.73
CA PHE A 117 1.37 -3.49 0.10
C PHE A 117 0.46 -3.44 -1.12
N VAL A 118 -0.61 -2.64 -1.11
CA VAL A 118 -1.44 -2.40 -2.30
C VAL A 118 -0.59 -1.82 -3.44
N ARG A 119 0.21 -0.78 -3.16
CA ARG A 119 1.08 -0.14 -4.17
C ARG A 119 2.23 -1.04 -4.63
N MET A 120 2.60 -2.05 -3.85
CA MET A 120 3.65 -3.02 -4.20
C MET A 120 3.35 -3.74 -5.53
N CYS A 121 2.08 -3.98 -5.90
CA CYS A 121 1.76 -4.66 -7.16
C CYS A 121 2.22 -3.89 -8.41
N ARG A 122 2.40 -2.57 -8.30
CA ARG A 122 2.97 -1.73 -9.39
C ARG A 122 4.45 -2.03 -9.62
N ALA A 123 5.12 -2.51 -8.58
CA ALA A 123 6.55 -2.78 -8.53
C ALA A 123 6.85 -4.28 -8.42
N PHE A 124 5.86 -5.14 -8.73
CA PHE A 124 5.96 -6.58 -8.64
C PHE A 124 5.89 -7.21 -10.03
N ASP A 125 6.87 -8.05 -10.34
CA ASP A 125 6.86 -8.89 -11.54
C ASP A 125 6.30 -10.27 -11.19
N SER A 126 5.02 -10.45 -11.52
CA SER A 126 4.30 -11.70 -11.28
C SER A 126 4.83 -12.91 -12.07
N GLN A 127 5.54 -12.69 -13.19
CA GLN A 127 6.07 -13.78 -14.01
C GLN A 127 7.31 -14.38 -13.38
N ASN A 128 8.20 -13.52 -12.88
CA ASN A 128 9.46 -13.92 -12.25
C ASN A 128 9.36 -14.06 -10.73
N ASN A 129 8.22 -13.69 -10.14
CA ASN A 129 7.99 -13.66 -8.69
C ASN A 129 9.04 -12.79 -7.98
N THR A 130 9.21 -11.56 -8.47
CA THR A 130 10.17 -10.60 -7.95
C THR A 130 9.52 -9.26 -7.63
N VAL A 131 10.06 -8.53 -6.65
CA VAL A 131 9.63 -7.19 -6.24
C VAL A 131 10.78 -6.21 -6.36
N TYR A 132 10.50 -4.97 -6.79
CA TYR A 132 11.52 -3.93 -6.83
C TYR A 132 11.98 -3.57 -5.42
N PHE A 133 13.26 -3.77 -5.15
CA PHE A 133 13.89 -3.53 -3.86
C PHE A 133 15.34 -3.08 -4.06
N ASP A 134 15.70 -1.97 -3.43
CA ASP A 134 17.04 -1.38 -3.48
C ASP A 134 17.64 -1.26 -4.89
N GLY A 135 16.82 -0.78 -5.84
CA GLY A 135 17.26 -0.48 -7.20
C GLY A 135 17.09 -1.62 -8.21
N LYS A 136 16.76 -2.84 -7.79
CA LYS A 136 16.65 -4.03 -8.66
C LYS A 136 15.46 -4.91 -8.27
N TYR A 137 15.09 -5.85 -9.14
CA TYR A 137 14.06 -6.83 -8.84
C TYR A 137 14.62 -8.00 -8.03
N ALA A 138 14.02 -8.24 -6.87
CA ALA A 138 14.43 -9.20 -5.87
C ALA A 138 13.43 -10.35 -5.72
N GLY A 139 13.93 -11.58 -5.70
CA GLY A 139 13.15 -12.74 -5.29
C GLY A 139 13.02 -12.86 -3.76
N PRO A 140 12.20 -13.79 -3.26
CA PRO A 140 12.04 -14.05 -1.82
C PRO A 140 13.37 -14.42 -1.13
N ASP A 141 14.27 -15.06 -1.87
CA ASP A 141 15.57 -15.53 -1.41
C ASP A 141 16.53 -14.39 -1.04
N LEU A 142 16.35 -13.18 -1.60
CA LEU A 142 17.09 -11.99 -1.18
C LEU A 142 16.86 -11.69 0.32
N PHE A 143 15.67 -11.98 0.83
CA PHE A 143 15.21 -11.60 2.16
C PHE A 143 15.49 -12.65 3.25
N LYS A 144 16.17 -13.75 2.90
CA LYS A 144 16.41 -14.90 3.78
C LYS A 144 17.02 -14.56 5.15
N SER A 145 17.90 -13.57 5.22
CA SER A 145 18.57 -13.15 6.47
C SER A 145 17.62 -12.52 7.49
N LEU A 146 16.39 -12.15 7.11
CA LEU A 146 15.36 -11.69 8.05
C LEU A 146 14.87 -12.81 8.99
N GLY A 147 14.97 -14.08 8.56
CA GLY A 147 14.51 -15.25 9.31
C GLY A 147 13.00 -15.26 9.53
N CYS A 148 12.22 -14.85 8.53
CA CYS A 148 10.76 -14.81 8.55
C CYS A 148 10.16 -15.28 7.21
N ASP A 149 10.64 -16.42 6.72
CA ASP A 149 10.35 -16.93 5.37
C ASP A 149 8.84 -17.07 5.06
N ASP A 150 8.03 -17.45 6.05
CA ASP A 150 6.57 -17.54 5.92
C ASP A 150 5.91 -16.17 5.66
N LEU A 151 6.40 -15.12 6.33
CA LEU A 151 5.92 -13.75 6.12
C LEU A 151 6.31 -13.26 4.74
N ILE A 152 7.57 -13.46 4.32
CA ILE A 152 8.03 -13.07 2.99
C ILE A 152 7.25 -13.82 1.92
N SER A 153 7.01 -15.12 2.09
CA SER A 153 6.18 -15.91 1.19
C SER A 153 4.77 -15.34 1.09
N SER A 154 4.15 -14.96 2.22
CA SER A 154 2.82 -14.33 2.25
C SER A 154 2.78 -12.97 1.54
N VAL A 155 3.83 -12.16 1.68
CA VAL A 155 3.96 -10.86 0.98
C VAL A 155 4.05 -11.06 -0.53
N PHE A 156 4.88 -12.00 -0.99
CA PHE A 156 5.01 -12.30 -2.42
C PHE A 156 3.73 -12.91 -3.00
N GLU A 157 3.06 -13.79 -2.26
CA GLU A 157 1.76 -14.35 -2.64
C GLU A 157 0.70 -13.25 -2.77
N PHE A 158 0.64 -12.32 -1.81
CA PHE A 158 -0.23 -11.15 -1.89
C PHE A 158 0.05 -10.31 -3.14
N GLY A 159 1.33 -9.99 -3.40
CA GLY A 159 1.75 -9.25 -4.60
C GLY A 159 1.29 -9.93 -5.88
N LYS A 160 1.52 -11.25 -5.99
CA LYS A 160 1.10 -12.05 -7.15
C LYS A 160 -0.41 -12.05 -7.33
N ASN A 161 -1.17 -12.24 -6.26
CA ASN A 161 -2.64 -12.25 -6.30
C ASN A 161 -3.17 -10.87 -6.74
N LEU A 162 -2.62 -9.77 -6.21
CA LEU A 162 -3.03 -8.43 -6.59
C LEU A 162 -2.69 -8.10 -8.05
N CYS A 163 -1.50 -8.51 -8.54
CA CYS A 163 -1.12 -8.38 -9.95
C CYS A 163 -2.05 -9.15 -10.89
N SER A 164 -2.60 -10.30 -10.47
CA SER A 164 -3.50 -11.13 -11.29
C SER A 164 -4.83 -10.43 -11.64
N MET A 165 -5.21 -9.39 -10.88
CA MET A 165 -6.40 -8.60 -11.15
C MET A 165 -6.19 -7.52 -12.22
N HIS A 166 -4.95 -7.29 -12.66
CA HIS A 166 -4.61 -6.30 -13.69
C HIS A 166 -5.15 -4.89 -13.42
N LEU A 167 -5.10 -4.45 -12.16
CA LEU A 167 -5.61 -3.14 -11.77
C LEU A 167 -4.91 -1.99 -12.53
N SER A 168 -5.73 -1.05 -12.98
CA SER A 168 -5.32 0.26 -13.49
C SER A 168 -4.78 1.15 -12.36
N GLU A 169 -4.09 2.24 -12.71
CA GLU A 169 -3.63 3.21 -11.70
C GLU A 169 -4.79 3.85 -10.92
N ASP A 170 -5.92 4.09 -11.59
CA ASP A 170 -7.12 4.66 -10.97
C ASP A 170 -7.76 3.69 -9.96
N GLU A 171 -7.85 2.41 -10.30
CA GLU A 171 -8.37 1.38 -9.39
C GLU A 171 -7.45 1.21 -8.17
N ILE A 172 -6.13 1.24 -8.35
CA ILE A 172 -5.17 1.21 -7.25
C ILE A 172 -5.31 2.44 -6.37
N ALA A 173 -5.48 3.63 -6.96
CA ALA A 173 -5.64 4.88 -6.24
C ALA A 173 -6.90 4.87 -5.37
N LEU A 174 -8.04 4.51 -5.96
CA LEU A 174 -9.33 4.42 -5.28
C LEU A 174 -9.31 3.35 -4.18
N PHE A 175 -8.74 2.18 -4.45
CA PHE A 175 -8.63 1.12 -3.45
C PHE A 175 -7.71 1.52 -2.29
N SER A 176 -6.60 2.20 -2.58
CA SER A 176 -5.70 2.73 -1.55
C SER A 176 -6.38 3.76 -0.66
N ALA A 177 -7.16 4.68 -1.23
CA ALA A 177 -7.93 5.65 -0.48
C ALA A 177 -9.01 4.96 0.38
N PHE A 178 -9.72 3.98 -0.18
CA PHE A 178 -10.72 3.20 0.55
C PHE A 178 -10.11 2.49 1.77
N VAL A 179 -9.01 1.76 1.59
CA VAL A 179 -8.31 1.05 2.66
C VAL A 179 -7.87 2.02 3.75
N LEU A 180 -7.24 3.13 3.36
CA LEU A 180 -6.74 4.11 4.33
C LEU A 180 -7.85 4.79 5.13
N MET A 181 -8.97 5.12 4.51
CA MET A 181 -10.10 5.81 5.15
C MET A 181 -11.02 4.86 5.94
N SER A 182 -10.75 3.55 5.90
CA SER A 182 -11.52 2.51 6.61
C SER A 182 -10.73 1.84 7.75
N ALA A 183 -9.49 2.28 8.00
CA ALA A 183 -8.54 1.64 8.90
C ALA A 183 -8.75 1.93 10.41
#